data_AF-I2AJB3-F1
#
_entry.id   AF-I2AJB3-F1
#
_cell.length_a   1.000
_cell.length_b   1.000
_cell.length_c   1.000
_cell.angle_alpha   90.00
_cell.angle_beta   90.00
_cell.angle_gamma   90.00
#
_symmetry.space_group_name_H-M   'P 1'
#
loop_
_entity.id
_entity.type
_entity.pdbx_description
1 polymer ?
#
loop_
_entity_poly.entity_id
_entity_poly.type
_entity_poly.pdbx_seq_one_letter_code
_entity_poly.pdbx_strand_id
1 'polypeptide(L)'
;MSGHPVATVAGIPVSCAEVDAAETRLRAGRGAGALPAAGTSEGRQLRRWLTQLIVTRRVVAAEADARGLDPREAPTETELLPDVTARLEIGSIAAAVLADPRARALFADVTADVHVTDDEVAAYHARNPLRFAAARPGENGWRTTALAAPPLAEVRSAIAEQLRGAARRRAFRLWLHARRAELVRLAPGYEHPGDPRQPDNTHRH
;
A
#
# COMPACT_ATOMS: atom_id res chain seq x y z
N MET A 1 -7.30 -27.46 -21.07
CA MET A 1 -6.00 -27.73 -20.42
C MET A 1 -6.04 -27.17 -19.01
N SER A 2 -6.21 -28.02 -18.00
CA SER A 2 -6.11 -27.64 -16.60
C SER A 2 -4.65 -27.34 -16.27
N GLY A 3 -4.21 -26.12 -16.63
CA GLY A 3 -2.87 -25.64 -16.35
C GLY A 3 -2.63 -25.58 -14.84
N HIS A 4 -1.43 -25.95 -14.41
CA HIS A 4 -1.02 -25.89 -13.02
C HIS A 4 -1.32 -24.50 -12.41
N PRO A 5 -1.73 -24.44 -11.13
CA PRO A 5 -2.01 -23.17 -10.48
C PRO A 5 -0.76 -22.29 -10.42
N VAL A 6 -0.94 -20.99 -10.57
CA VAL A 6 0.16 -20.00 -10.47
C VAL A 6 0.52 -19.70 -9.02
N ALA A 7 -0.42 -19.95 -8.11
CA ALA A 7 -0.24 -19.84 -6.67
C ALA A 7 -1.30 -20.67 -5.93
N THR A 8 -1.11 -20.89 -4.64
CA THR A 8 -2.17 -21.27 -3.70
C THR A 8 -2.24 -20.25 -2.56
N VAL A 9 -3.45 -19.99 -2.08
CA VAL A 9 -3.72 -19.12 -0.92
C VAL A 9 -4.54 -19.94 0.07
N ALA A 10 -3.98 -20.23 1.25
CA ALA A 10 -4.61 -21.10 2.24
C ALA A 10 -5.09 -22.44 1.64
N GLY A 11 -4.31 -23.02 0.72
CA GLY A 11 -4.65 -24.26 0.00
C GLY A 11 -5.58 -24.08 -1.22
N ILE A 12 -6.16 -22.90 -1.43
CA ILE A 12 -7.06 -22.63 -2.57
C ILE A 12 -6.23 -22.20 -3.79
N PRO A 13 -6.34 -22.88 -4.94
CA PRO A 13 -5.55 -22.57 -6.13
C PRO A 13 -5.95 -21.23 -6.77
N VAL A 14 -4.97 -20.49 -7.25
CA VAL A 14 -5.11 -19.36 -8.18
C VAL A 14 -4.72 -19.87 -9.57
N SER A 15 -5.63 -19.76 -10.53
CA SER A 15 -5.36 -20.22 -11.89
C SER A 15 -4.65 -19.16 -12.75
N CYS A 16 -3.94 -19.58 -13.80
CA CYS A 16 -3.36 -18.64 -14.77
C CYS A 16 -4.45 -17.82 -15.47
N ALA A 17 -5.61 -18.43 -15.73
CA ALA A 17 -6.76 -17.77 -16.36
C ALA A 17 -7.26 -16.57 -15.54
N GLU A 18 -7.12 -16.59 -14.21
CA GLU A 18 -7.45 -15.43 -13.37
C GLU A 18 -6.49 -14.26 -13.56
N VAL A 19 -5.20 -14.56 -13.73
CA VAL A 19 -4.18 -13.55 -14.05
C VAL A 19 -4.45 -12.97 -15.44
N ASP A 20 -4.78 -13.81 -16.42
CA ASP A 20 -5.13 -13.39 -17.78
C ASP A 20 -6.37 -12.49 -17.80
N ALA A 21 -7.40 -12.87 -17.05
CA ALA A 21 -8.61 -12.06 -16.90
C ALA A 21 -8.32 -10.72 -16.21
N ALA A 22 -7.45 -10.71 -15.18
CA ALA A 22 -7.04 -9.48 -14.53
C ALA A 22 -6.24 -8.55 -15.45
N GLU A 23 -5.31 -9.10 -16.22
CA GLU A 23 -4.53 -8.34 -17.22
C GLU A 23 -5.45 -7.77 -18.30
N THR A 24 -6.40 -8.56 -18.80
CA THR A 24 -7.37 -8.13 -19.81
C THR A 24 -8.20 -6.95 -19.32
N ARG A 25 -8.72 -7.02 -18.08
CA ARG A 25 -9.45 -5.90 -17.46
C ARG A 25 -8.58 -4.67 -17.31
N LEU A 26 -7.31 -4.83 -16.92
CA LEU A 26 -6.38 -3.72 -16.77
C LEU A 26 -6.10 -3.04 -18.12
N ARG A 27 -5.88 -3.82 -19.18
CA ARG A 27 -5.65 -3.33 -20.55
C ARG A 27 -6.91 -2.73 -21.21
N ALA A 28 -8.10 -3.09 -20.75
CA ALA A 28 -9.35 -2.45 -21.17
C ALA A 28 -9.66 -1.16 -20.36
N GLY A 29 -8.90 -0.90 -19.30
CA GLY A 29 -9.14 0.21 -18.37
C GLY A 29 -8.54 1.54 -18.82
N ARG A 30 -8.86 2.58 -18.04
CA ARG A 30 -8.20 3.88 -18.16
C ARG A 30 -6.71 3.72 -17.82
N GLY A 31 -5.83 4.30 -18.66
CA GLY A 31 -4.38 4.20 -18.49
C GLY A 31 -3.74 3.01 -19.20
N ALA A 32 -4.49 2.25 -20.01
CA ALA A 32 -3.94 1.14 -20.80
C ALA A 32 -2.72 1.52 -21.66
N GLY A 33 -2.67 2.76 -22.17
CA GLY A 33 -1.56 3.26 -22.97
C GLY A 33 -0.23 3.41 -22.21
N ALA A 34 -0.25 3.38 -20.88
CA ALA A 34 0.96 3.41 -20.06
C ALA A 34 1.45 2.00 -19.64
N LEU A 35 0.72 0.95 -20.01
CA LEU A 35 1.07 -0.42 -19.63
C LEU A 35 2.18 -0.96 -20.53
N PRO A 36 3.14 -1.72 -19.97
CA PRO A 36 4.08 -2.49 -20.77
C PRO A 36 3.41 -3.38 -21.81
N ALA A 37 4.02 -3.48 -22.99
CA ALA A 37 3.57 -4.39 -24.04
C ALA A 37 3.61 -5.84 -23.56
N ALA A 38 2.65 -6.64 -24.02
CA ALA A 38 2.65 -8.07 -23.75
C ALA A 38 3.87 -8.74 -24.39
N GLY A 39 4.42 -9.77 -23.76
CA GLY A 39 5.59 -10.51 -24.26
C GLY A 39 6.95 -9.89 -23.93
N THR A 40 7.02 -8.64 -23.45
CA THR A 40 8.29 -8.03 -23.00
C THR A 40 8.65 -8.46 -21.57
N SER A 41 9.87 -8.18 -21.13
CA SER A 41 10.31 -8.33 -19.73
C SER A 41 9.39 -7.56 -18.78
N GLU A 42 9.10 -6.30 -19.10
CA GLU A 42 8.22 -5.44 -18.30
C GLU A 42 6.78 -5.95 -18.31
N GLY A 43 6.32 -6.53 -19.43
CA GLY A 43 5.03 -7.23 -19.50
C GLY A 43 4.97 -8.46 -18.59
N ARG A 44 6.06 -9.25 -18.51
CA ARG A 44 6.17 -10.36 -17.55
C ARG A 44 6.18 -9.84 -16.11
N GLN A 45 6.85 -8.72 -15.84
CA GLN A 45 6.83 -8.09 -14.50
C GLN A 45 5.43 -7.59 -14.12
N LEU A 46 4.67 -7.02 -15.06
CA LEU A 46 3.26 -6.67 -14.84
C LEU A 46 2.43 -7.89 -14.43
N ARG A 47 2.60 -9.03 -15.12
CA ARG A 47 1.89 -10.28 -14.78
C ARG A 47 2.28 -10.83 -13.41
N ARG A 48 3.55 -10.75 -13.03
CA ARG A 48 4.00 -11.08 -11.66
C ARG A 48 3.35 -10.15 -10.64
N TRP A 49 3.35 -8.84 -10.86
CA TRP A 49 2.68 -7.88 -9.99
C TRP A 49 1.18 -8.16 -9.85
N LEU A 50 0.49 -8.47 -10.95
CA LEU A 50 -0.93 -8.87 -10.93
C LEU A 50 -1.14 -10.13 -10.10
N THR A 51 -0.24 -11.11 -10.21
CA THR A 51 -0.29 -12.32 -9.38
C THR A 51 -0.16 -11.96 -7.90
N GLN A 52 0.81 -11.10 -7.54
CA GLN A 52 0.98 -10.60 -6.17
C GLN A 52 -0.29 -9.89 -5.66
N LEU A 53 -0.93 -9.08 -6.50
CA LEU A 53 -2.16 -8.39 -6.15
C LEU A 53 -3.33 -9.36 -5.93
N ILE A 54 -3.51 -10.36 -6.81
CA ILE A 54 -4.57 -11.36 -6.69
C ILE A 54 -4.42 -12.18 -5.39
N VAL A 55 -3.22 -12.70 -5.12
CA VAL A 55 -2.99 -13.49 -3.88
C VAL A 55 -3.19 -12.62 -2.64
N THR A 56 -2.77 -11.36 -2.68
CA THR A 56 -2.93 -10.43 -1.56
C THR A 56 -4.40 -10.12 -1.32
N ARG A 57 -5.21 -9.87 -2.36
CA ARG A 57 -6.65 -9.65 -2.24
C ARG A 57 -7.35 -10.85 -1.62
N ARG A 58 -6.98 -12.08 -1.99
CA ARG A 58 -7.55 -13.29 -1.38
C ARG A 58 -7.18 -13.44 0.09
N VAL A 59 -5.94 -13.14 0.46
CA VAL A 59 -5.52 -13.11 1.88
C VAL A 59 -6.36 -12.08 2.63
N VAL A 60 -6.46 -10.85 2.13
CA VAL A 60 -7.24 -9.79 2.76
C VAL A 60 -8.72 -10.18 2.91
N ALA A 61 -9.34 -10.74 1.88
CA ALA A 61 -10.73 -11.18 1.94
C ALA A 61 -10.93 -12.27 3.00
N ALA A 62 -10.09 -13.30 3.00
CA ALA A 62 -10.16 -14.38 4.00
C ALA A 62 -9.95 -13.86 5.43
N GLU A 63 -9.01 -12.94 5.63
CA GLU A 63 -8.73 -12.34 6.94
C GLU A 63 -9.86 -11.42 7.43
N ALA A 64 -10.48 -10.66 6.52
CA ALA A 64 -11.63 -9.82 6.85
C ALA A 64 -12.86 -10.65 7.18
N ASP A 65 -13.15 -11.69 6.37
CA ASP A 65 -14.27 -12.60 6.57
C ASP A 65 -14.12 -13.38 7.88
N ALA A 66 -12.91 -13.88 8.20
CA ALA A 66 -12.63 -14.60 9.45
C ALA A 66 -12.80 -13.73 10.71
N ARG A 67 -12.65 -12.42 10.58
CA ARG A 67 -12.87 -11.43 11.66
C ARG A 67 -14.28 -10.87 11.69
N GLY A 68 -15.13 -11.22 10.71
CA GLY A 68 -16.48 -10.68 10.60
C GLY A 68 -16.52 -9.18 10.35
N LEU A 69 -15.52 -8.62 9.65
CA LEU A 69 -15.41 -7.17 9.45
C LEU A 69 -16.44 -6.67 8.44
N ASP A 70 -17.11 -5.57 8.78
CA ASP A 70 -18.08 -4.93 7.92
C ASP A 70 -17.43 -3.84 7.04
N PRO A 71 -17.39 -3.99 5.71
CA PRO A 71 -16.85 -2.96 4.82
C PRO A 71 -17.61 -1.63 4.87
N ARG A 72 -18.82 -1.56 5.45
CA ARG A 72 -19.56 -0.31 5.64
C ARG A 72 -18.97 0.59 6.73
N GLU A 73 -18.22 0.01 7.67
CA GLU A 73 -17.54 0.75 8.76
C GLU A 73 -16.11 1.12 8.37
N ALA A 74 -15.69 0.81 7.14
CA ALA A 74 -14.34 1.05 6.69
C ALA A 74 -14.04 2.55 6.56
N PRO A 75 -12.87 3.03 7.03
CA PRO A 75 -12.42 4.39 6.73
C PRO A 75 -12.28 4.56 5.22
N THR A 76 -12.44 5.77 4.71
CA THR A 76 -12.29 6.13 3.29
C THR A 76 -10.86 5.89 2.78
N GLU A 77 -10.69 5.74 1.47
CA GLU A 77 -9.34 5.62 0.89
C GLU A 77 -8.50 6.87 1.17
N THR A 78 -9.10 8.06 1.10
CA THR A 78 -8.42 9.34 1.35
C THR A 78 -7.94 9.47 2.79
N GLU A 79 -8.67 8.93 3.77
CA GLU A 79 -8.22 8.93 5.17
C GLU A 79 -6.95 8.06 5.35
N LEU A 80 -6.86 6.93 4.66
CA LEU A 80 -5.70 6.03 4.80
C LEU A 80 -4.52 6.44 3.91
N LEU A 81 -4.81 6.96 2.72
CA LEU A 81 -3.88 7.32 1.66
C LEU A 81 -4.10 8.77 1.21
N PRO A 82 -3.88 9.76 2.10
CA PRO A 82 -4.21 11.17 1.84
C PRO A 82 -3.42 11.79 0.70
N ASP A 83 -2.21 11.28 0.44
CA ASP A 83 -1.32 11.83 -0.58
C ASP A 83 -0.47 10.73 -1.25
N VAL A 84 0.43 11.17 -2.14
CA VAL A 84 1.37 10.27 -2.85
C VAL A 84 2.40 9.68 -1.88
N THR A 85 2.82 10.43 -0.86
CA THR A 85 3.77 9.96 0.15
C THR A 85 3.22 8.75 0.89
N ALA A 86 1.98 8.82 1.38
CA ALA A 86 1.31 7.70 2.05
C ALA A 86 1.19 6.46 1.16
N ARG A 87 0.93 6.64 -0.14
CA ARG A 87 0.88 5.54 -1.13
C ARG A 87 2.25 4.90 -1.33
N LEU A 88 3.32 5.70 -1.36
CA LEU A 88 4.69 5.21 -1.49
C LEU A 88 5.15 4.47 -0.22
N GLU A 89 4.84 5.00 0.97
CA GLU A 89 5.19 4.41 2.27
C GLU A 89 4.64 2.99 2.47
N ILE A 90 3.39 2.78 2.05
CA ILE A 90 2.71 1.48 2.20
C ILE A 90 3.06 0.50 1.06
N GLY A 91 3.54 1.03 -0.08
CA GLY A 91 3.93 0.24 -1.24
C GLY A 91 2.77 -0.11 -2.18
N SER A 92 3.09 -0.38 -3.44
CA SER A 92 2.11 -0.47 -4.54
C SER A 92 1.02 -1.53 -4.33
N ILE A 93 1.38 -2.73 -3.87
CA ILE A 93 0.40 -3.82 -3.67
C ILE A 93 -0.54 -3.48 -2.51
N ALA A 94 -0.01 -3.04 -1.37
CA ALA A 94 -0.83 -2.71 -0.21
C ALA A 94 -1.73 -1.49 -0.51
N ALA A 95 -1.22 -0.47 -1.20
CA ALA A 95 -2.03 0.65 -1.67
C ALA A 95 -3.16 0.18 -2.60
N ALA A 96 -2.87 -0.71 -3.55
CA ALA A 96 -3.84 -1.20 -4.52
C ALA A 96 -4.96 -2.08 -3.91
N VAL A 97 -4.70 -2.77 -2.79
CA VAL A 97 -5.78 -3.51 -2.10
C VAL A 97 -6.68 -2.61 -1.28
N LEU A 98 -6.20 -1.47 -0.78
CA LEU A 98 -7.01 -0.50 -0.02
C LEU A 98 -8.07 0.22 -0.87
N ALA A 99 -8.09 0.05 -2.19
CA ALA A 99 -9.24 0.43 -3.01
C ALA A 99 -10.52 -0.35 -2.61
N ASP A 100 -10.38 -1.56 -2.07
CA ASP A 100 -11.47 -2.38 -1.54
C ASP A 100 -11.82 -1.94 -0.10
N PRO A 101 -13.09 -1.60 0.21
CA PRO A 101 -13.50 -1.25 1.57
C PRO A 101 -13.24 -2.38 2.59
N ARG A 102 -13.28 -3.66 2.20
CA ARG A 102 -12.95 -4.78 3.12
C ARG A 102 -11.50 -4.71 3.57
N ALA A 103 -10.59 -4.36 2.67
CA ALA A 103 -9.19 -4.16 2.98
C ALA A 103 -8.98 -2.99 3.94
N ARG A 104 -9.77 -1.93 3.80
CA ARG A 104 -9.73 -0.75 4.66
C ARG A 104 -10.28 -1.03 6.06
N ALA A 105 -11.36 -1.81 6.16
CA ALA A 105 -11.85 -2.31 7.46
C ALA A 105 -10.79 -3.17 8.15
N LEU A 106 -10.17 -4.10 7.42
CA LEU A 106 -9.08 -4.92 7.94
C LEU A 106 -7.86 -4.10 8.35
N PHE A 107 -7.48 -3.09 7.56
CA PHE A 107 -6.45 -2.13 7.96
C PHE A 107 -6.79 -1.47 9.28
N ALA A 108 -8.03 -1.01 9.44
CA ALA A 108 -8.46 -0.31 10.64
C ALA A 108 -8.35 -1.21 11.88
N ASP A 109 -8.84 -2.44 11.76
CA ASP A 109 -8.82 -3.48 12.79
C ASP A 109 -7.39 -3.85 13.23
N VAL A 110 -6.55 -4.33 12.31
CA VAL A 110 -5.21 -4.85 12.66
C VAL A 110 -4.23 -3.76 13.10
N THR A 111 -4.62 -2.49 12.99
CA THR A 111 -3.80 -1.35 13.41
C THR A 111 -4.46 -0.51 14.51
N ALA A 112 -5.52 -1.01 15.13
CA ALA A 112 -6.27 -0.29 16.17
C ALA A 112 -5.38 0.11 17.36
N ASP A 113 -4.47 -0.77 17.77
CA ASP A 113 -3.57 -0.57 18.91
C ASP A 113 -2.27 0.19 18.55
N VAL A 114 -2.17 0.73 17.34
CA VAL A 114 -1.00 1.52 16.93
C VAL A 114 -1.17 2.95 17.43
N HIS A 115 -0.39 3.28 18.46
CA HIS A 115 -0.36 4.60 19.07
C HIS A 115 0.99 5.30 18.84
N VAL A 116 0.97 6.63 18.99
CA VAL A 116 2.17 7.47 18.98
C VAL A 116 2.19 8.21 20.30
N THR A 117 3.33 8.17 20.96
CA THR A 117 3.56 8.80 22.25
C THR A 117 3.80 10.30 22.11
N ASP A 118 3.59 11.00 23.22
CA ASP A 118 3.83 12.43 23.32
C ASP A 118 5.31 12.79 23.08
N ASP A 119 6.22 11.91 23.51
CA ASP A 119 7.66 12.06 23.30
C ASP A 119 8.04 11.92 21.82
N GLU A 120 7.42 10.98 21.09
CA GLU A 120 7.63 10.86 19.64
C GLU A 120 7.15 12.09 18.89
N VAL A 121 6.01 12.67 19.31
CA VAL A 121 5.47 13.91 18.75
C VAL A 121 6.43 15.08 19.00
N ALA A 122 6.89 15.25 20.24
CA ALA A 122 7.85 16.29 20.61
C ALA A 122 9.20 16.14 19.86
N ALA A 123 9.74 14.92 19.81
CA ALA A 123 10.99 14.62 19.11
C ALA A 123 10.88 14.81 17.59
N TYR A 124 9.70 14.55 17.00
CA TYR A 124 9.47 14.84 15.60
C TYR A 124 9.38 16.34 15.33
N HIS A 125 8.67 17.10 16.16
CA HIS A 125 8.60 18.57 16.07
C HIS A 125 9.98 19.22 16.15
N ALA A 126 10.79 18.81 17.13
CA ALA A 126 12.15 19.33 17.31
C ALA A 126 13.06 19.08 16.09
N ARG A 127 12.93 17.92 15.43
CA ARG A 127 13.68 17.60 14.20
C ARG A 127 13.12 18.24 12.94
N ASN A 128 11.85 18.65 12.95
CA ASN A 128 11.13 19.15 11.78
C ASN A 128 10.42 20.48 12.09
N PRO A 129 11.13 21.51 12.61
CA PRO A 129 10.52 22.68 13.23
C PRO A 129 9.62 23.50 12.29
N LEU A 130 9.90 23.49 10.98
CA LEU A 130 9.15 24.26 9.99
C LEU A 130 8.12 23.42 9.21
N ARG A 131 8.00 22.12 9.48
CA ARG A 131 7.19 21.19 8.67
C ARG A 131 5.69 21.47 8.70
N PHE A 132 5.21 22.07 9.80
CA PHE A 132 3.81 22.45 10.03
C PHE A 132 3.62 23.96 10.10
N ALA A 133 4.65 24.74 9.72
CA ALA A 133 4.54 26.18 9.72
C ALA A 133 3.60 26.62 8.58
N ALA A 134 2.62 27.47 8.90
CA ALA A 134 1.65 27.95 7.92
C ALA A 134 2.35 28.81 6.86
N ALA A 135 2.13 28.50 5.57
CA ALA A 135 2.61 29.35 4.49
C ALA A 135 1.92 30.72 4.56
N ARG A 136 2.70 31.80 4.55
CA ARG A 136 2.15 33.17 4.55
C ARG A 136 2.00 33.68 3.11
N PRO A 137 0.90 34.38 2.77
CA PRO A 137 0.84 35.12 1.52
C PRO A 137 1.93 36.19 1.53
N GLY A 138 2.83 36.18 0.54
CA GLY A 138 3.79 37.25 0.34
C GLY A 138 3.12 38.48 -0.27
N GLU A 139 3.73 39.65 -0.08
CA GLU A 139 3.27 40.95 -0.62
C GLU A 139 3.12 40.94 -2.16
N ASN A 140 3.83 40.02 -2.82
CA ASN A 140 3.82 39.82 -4.27
C ASN A 140 2.89 38.67 -4.73
N GLY A 141 2.03 38.14 -3.85
CA GLY A 141 1.11 37.04 -4.14
C GLY A 141 1.75 35.64 -4.13
N TRP A 142 3.08 35.55 -3.98
CA TRP A 142 3.79 34.28 -3.84
C TRP A 142 3.79 33.81 -2.39
N ARG A 143 3.61 32.51 -2.15
CA ARG A 143 3.68 31.95 -0.80
C ARG A 143 5.11 32.04 -0.26
N THR A 144 5.30 32.73 0.86
CA THR A 144 6.61 32.85 1.53
C THR A 144 6.76 31.69 2.53
N THR A 145 7.93 31.07 2.54
CA THR A 145 8.27 30.03 3.52
C THR A 145 8.27 30.63 4.91
N ALA A 146 7.51 30.04 5.83
CA ALA A 146 7.49 30.49 7.22
C ALA A 146 8.88 30.31 7.85
N LEU A 147 9.38 31.39 8.46
CA LEU A 147 10.71 31.44 9.09
C LEU A 147 10.68 31.10 10.58
N ALA A 148 9.48 31.01 11.18
CA ALA A 148 9.30 30.69 12.58
C ALA A 148 8.56 29.36 12.73
N ALA A 149 9.08 28.50 13.62
CA ALA A 149 8.44 27.26 13.99
C ALA A 149 7.19 27.54 14.84
N PRO A 150 6.02 26.94 14.52
CA PRO A 150 4.87 27.04 15.38
C PRO A 150 5.14 26.32 16.72
N PRO A 151 4.64 26.84 17.86
CA PRO A 151 4.69 26.14 19.14
C PRO A 151 4.11 24.73 19.05
N LEU A 152 4.73 23.77 19.74
CA LEU A 152 4.28 22.37 19.71
C LEU A 152 2.80 22.23 20.05
N ALA A 153 2.31 22.98 21.04
CA ALA A 153 0.91 22.93 21.47
C ALA A 153 -0.08 23.22 20.32
N GLU A 154 0.29 24.06 19.36
CA GLU A 154 -0.59 24.41 18.22
C GLU A 154 -0.64 23.33 17.15
N VAL A 155 0.46 22.60 16.94
CA VAL A 155 0.60 21.62 15.85
C VAL A 155 0.62 20.17 16.32
N ARG A 156 0.49 19.94 17.63
CA ARG A 156 0.59 18.62 18.27
C ARG A 156 -0.34 17.59 17.63
N SER A 157 -1.61 17.93 17.46
CA SER A 157 -2.63 17.01 16.93
C SER A 157 -2.33 16.61 15.48
N ALA A 158 -1.94 17.59 14.65
CA ALA A 158 -1.58 17.34 13.25
C ALA A 158 -0.32 16.45 13.13
N ILE A 159 0.68 16.69 13.98
CA ILE A 159 1.87 15.82 14.05
C ILE A 159 1.48 14.41 14.47
N ALA A 160 0.71 14.28 15.56
CA ALA A 160 0.29 12.99 16.08
C ALA A 160 -0.52 12.19 15.05
N GLU A 161 -1.42 12.85 14.31
CA GLU A 161 -2.18 12.25 13.21
C GLU A 161 -1.27 11.77 12.07
N GLN A 162 -0.34 12.62 11.60
CA GLN A 162 0.59 12.26 10.55
C GLN A 162 1.46 11.06 10.95
N LEU A 163 2.04 11.09 12.16
CA LEU A 163 2.88 10.02 12.68
C LEU A 163 2.09 8.73 12.87
N ARG A 164 0.88 8.80 13.43
CA ARG A 164 0.02 7.62 13.62
C ARG A 164 -0.38 7.02 12.28
N GLY A 165 -0.73 7.84 11.29
CA GLY A 165 -1.01 7.38 9.94
C GLY A 165 0.18 6.61 9.33
N ALA A 166 1.38 7.17 9.43
CA ALA A 166 2.60 6.52 8.94
C ALA A 166 2.91 5.22 9.69
N ALA A 167 2.78 5.22 11.02
CA ALA A 167 2.98 4.05 11.87
C ALA A 167 1.99 2.92 11.54
N ARG A 168 0.70 3.25 11.37
CA ARG A 168 -0.35 2.29 10.98
C ARG A 168 -0.08 1.69 9.61
N ARG A 169 0.29 2.51 8.61
CA ARG A 169 0.68 2.02 7.27
C ARG A 169 1.87 1.06 7.33
N ARG A 170 2.89 1.39 8.13
CA ARG A 170 4.03 0.50 8.36
C ARG A 170 3.62 -0.81 9.03
N ALA A 171 2.81 -0.74 10.10
CA ALA A 171 2.33 -1.91 10.83
C ALA A 171 1.50 -2.83 9.94
N PHE A 172 0.55 -2.28 9.18
CA PHE A 172 -0.25 -3.04 8.22
C PHE A 172 0.61 -3.72 7.16
N ARG A 173 1.61 -3.01 6.61
CA ARG A 173 2.53 -3.58 5.62
C ARG A 173 3.30 -4.78 6.18
N LEU A 174 3.80 -4.68 7.42
CA LEU A 174 4.51 -5.76 8.09
C LEU A 174 3.58 -6.94 8.38
N TRP A 175 2.39 -6.67 8.92
CA TRP A 175 1.37 -7.68 9.19
C TRP A 175 0.96 -8.42 7.91
N LEU A 176 0.66 -7.69 6.83
CA LEU A 176 0.25 -8.27 5.56
C LEU A 176 1.37 -9.10 4.94
N HIS A 177 2.63 -8.66 5.07
CA HIS A 177 3.78 -9.44 4.60
C HIS A 177 3.89 -10.77 5.35
N ALA A 178 3.84 -10.75 6.69
CA ALA A 178 3.87 -11.95 7.51
C ALA A 178 2.71 -12.89 7.16
N ARG A 179 1.49 -12.35 7.06
CA ARG A 179 0.32 -13.18 6.78
C ARG A 179 0.34 -13.82 5.39
N ARG A 180 0.90 -13.11 4.40
CA ARG A 180 1.14 -13.68 3.07
C ARG A 180 2.22 -14.76 3.10
N ALA A 181 3.29 -14.60 3.87
CA ALA A 181 4.33 -15.62 3.99
C ALA A 181 3.77 -16.94 4.54
N GLU A 182 2.81 -16.84 5.47
CA GLU A 182 2.11 -18.00 6.02
C GLU A 182 1.20 -18.67 4.97
N LEU A 183 0.32 -17.89 4.35
CA LEU A 183 -0.81 -18.41 3.57
C LEU A 183 -0.53 -18.64 2.09
N VAL A 184 0.48 -18.00 1.52
CA VAL A 184 0.70 -18.02 0.06
C VAL A 184 1.84 -18.96 -0.30
N ARG A 185 1.63 -19.76 -1.35
CA ARG A 185 2.69 -20.48 -2.07
C ARG A 185 2.61 -20.09 -3.55
N LEU A 186 3.70 -19.57 -4.10
CA LEU A 186 3.78 -19.19 -5.52
C LEU A 186 4.36 -20.35 -6.33
N ALA A 187 3.86 -20.56 -7.54
CA ALA A 187 4.50 -21.46 -8.50
C ALA A 187 5.79 -20.81 -9.05
N PRO A 188 6.78 -21.62 -9.46
CA PRO A 188 8.00 -21.11 -10.09
C PRO A 188 7.70 -20.16 -11.27
N GLY A 189 8.41 -19.05 -11.34
CA GLY A 189 8.25 -18.01 -12.38
C GLY A 189 7.25 -16.90 -12.04
N TYR A 190 6.46 -17.07 -10.96
CA TYR A 190 5.48 -16.10 -10.45
C TYR A 190 5.94 -15.41 -9.16
N GLU A 191 7.24 -15.48 -8.85
CA GLU A 191 7.83 -14.80 -7.69
C GLU A 191 7.66 -13.28 -7.75
N HIS A 192 8.00 -12.62 -6.65
CA HIS A 192 7.87 -11.17 -6.54
C HIS A 192 8.69 -10.45 -7.64
N PRO A 193 8.16 -9.40 -8.29
CA PRO A 193 8.86 -8.70 -9.38
C PRO A 193 10.28 -8.21 -9.04
N GLY A 194 10.51 -7.83 -7.78
CA GLY A 194 11.80 -7.39 -7.26
C GLY A 194 12.74 -8.50 -6.77
N ASP A 195 12.44 -9.78 -6.98
CA ASP A 195 13.33 -10.88 -6.57
C ASP A 195 14.62 -10.85 -7.43
N PRO A 196 15.81 -10.71 -6.82
CA PRO A 196 17.08 -10.61 -7.55
C PRO A 196 17.47 -11.90 -8.30
N ARG A 197 16.84 -13.02 -7.98
CA ARG A 197 17.08 -14.30 -8.67
C ARG A 197 16.36 -14.39 -10.03
N GLN A 198 15.49 -13.42 -10.34
CA GLN A 198 14.72 -13.42 -11.57
C GLN A 198 15.56 -12.96 -12.76
N PRO A 199 15.49 -13.66 -13.91
CA PRO A 199 16.24 -13.27 -15.11
C PRO A 199 15.80 -11.91 -15.67
N ASP A 200 14.56 -11.51 -15.37
CA ASP A 200 13.98 -10.22 -15.79
C ASP A 200 14.25 -9.08 -14.78
N ASN A 201 15.03 -9.31 -13.73
CA ASN A 201 15.38 -8.24 -12.79
C ASN A 201 16.52 -7.40 -13.38
N THR A 202 16.18 -6.21 -13.85
CA THR A 202 17.13 -5.25 -14.45
C THR A 202 17.78 -4.33 -13.41
N HIS A 203 17.34 -4.38 -12.15
CA HIS A 203 17.88 -3.54 -11.07
C HIS A 203 19.20 -4.15 -10.56
N ARG A 204 20.34 -3.61 -11.03
CA ARG A 204 21.66 -3.89 -10.47
C ARG A 204 22.02 -2.76 -9.49
N HIS A 205 22.42 -3.14 -8.28
CA HIS A 205 22.97 -2.22 -7.28
C HIS A 205 24.39 -1.78 -7.66
#